data_AF-A0A6I4UVK2-F1
#
_entry.id   AF-A0A6I4UVK2-F1
#
_cell.length_a   1.000
_cell.length_b   1.000
_cell.length_c   1.000
_cell.angle_alpha   90.00
_cell.angle_beta   90.00
_cell.angle_gamma   90.00
#
_symmetry.space_group_name_H-M   'P 1'
#
loop_
_entity.id
_entity.type
_entity.pdbx_description
1 polymer ?
#
loop_
_entity_poly.entity_id
_entity_poly.type
_entity_poly.pdbx_seq_one_letter_code
_entity_poly.pdbx_strand_id
1 'polypeptide(L)'
;MAEAREHTPGDAAEVPGPSTNPATNLIMADIAMRAGSYVLRSAVEKGFLSGRYGKETASNIVQNKTLGQNIVSFALAKVATRSLPGAIVVGGGVVAKTLFDRSQKRRKSKRAGDKALIEQSKDS
;
A
#
# COMPACT_ATOMS: atom_id res chain seq x y z
N MET A 1 1.74 -40.68 -10.30
CA MET A 1 0.83 -39.60 -10.77
C MET A 1 -0.64 -39.90 -10.46
N ALA A 2 -1.11 -41.15 -10.55
CA ALA A 2 -2.49 -41.52 -10.23
C ALA A 2 -2.83 -41.37 -8.72
N GLU A 3 -1.92 -41.75 -7.83
CA GLU A 3 -2.12 -41.77 -6.37
C GLU A 3 -2.32 -40.38 -5.73
N ALA A 4 -1.68 -39.34 -6.27
CA ALA A 4 -1.83 -37.96 -5.76
C ALA A 4 -3.19 -37.33 -6.09
N ARG A 5 -3.89 -37.83 -7.12
CA ARG A 5 -5.21 -37.32 -7.55
C ARG A 5 -6.36 -37.86 -6.72
N GLU A 6 -6.17 -39.01 -6.07
CA GLU A 6 -7.19 -39.68 -5.26
C GLU A 6 -7.64 -38.82 -4.05
N HIS A 7 -6.77 -37.94 -3.56
CA HIS A 7 -7.01 -37.11 -2.38
C HIS A 7 -7.39 -35.65 -2.68
N THR A 8 -7.65 -35.28 -3.95
CA THR A 8 -7.95 -33.88 -4.32
C THR A 8 -9.34 -33.77 -4.98
N PRO A 9 -10.33 -33.12 -4.33
CA PRO A 9 -11.74 -33.11 -4.79
C PRO A 9 -12.04 -32.14 -5.95
N GLY A 10 -11.03 -31.60 -6.62
CA GLY A 10 -11.19 -30.55 -7.64
C GLY A 10 -11.37 -31.10 -9.05
N ASP A 11 -12.28 -30.50 -9.83
CA ASP A 11 -12.49 -30.81 -11.24
C ASP A 11 -11.22 -30.61 -12.06
N ALA A 12 -10.80 -31.63 -12.80
CA ALA A 12 -9.58 -31.64 -13.61
C ALA A 12 -9.71 -30.87 -14.93
N ALA A 13 -10.89 -30.29 -15.22
CA ALA A 13 -11.27 -29.90 -16.56
C ALA A 13 -10.66 -28.58 -17.05
N GLU A 14 -10.33 -27.63 -16.16
CA GLU A 14 -9.71 -26.38 -16.59
C GLU A 14 -9.04 -25.68 -15.43
N VAL A 15 -7.75 -25.34 -15.57
CA VAL A 15 -7.05 -24.55 -14.56
C VAL A 15 -7.25 -23.07 -14.89
N PRO A 16 -7.84 -22.26 -13.98
CA PRO A 16 -8.01 -20.84 -14.23
C PRO A 16 -6.66 -20.16 -14.44
N GLY A 17 -6.52 -19.48 -15.58
CA GLY A 17 -5.33 -18.69 -15.91
C GLY A 17 -4.94 -18.76 -17.38
N PRO A 18 -3.90 -18.02 -17.78
CA PRO A 18 -3.46 -17.89 -19.17
C PRO A 18 -2.80 -19.16 -19.74
N SER A 19 -2.41 -20.11 -18.90
CA SER A 19 -1.85 -21.41 -19.29
C SER A 19 -2.73 -22.55 -18.82
N THR A 20 -2.73 -23.66 -19.55
CA THR A 20 -3.34 -24.92 -19.12
C THR A 20 -2.55 -25.62 -18.02
N ASN A 21 -1.34 -25.15 -17.70
CA ASN A 21 -0.50 -25.69 -16.63
C ASN A 21 -0.65 -24.87 -15.33
N PRO A 22 -1.08 -25.49 -14.21
CA PRO A 22 -1.27 -24.80 -12.93
C PRO A 22 0.02 -24.25 -12.34
N ALA A 23 1.15 -24.94 -12.48
CA ALA A 23 2.43 -24.45 -11.98
C ALA A 23 2.86 -23.18 -12.72
N THR A 24 2.64 -23.14 -14.04
CA THR A 24 2.92 -21.97 -14.87
C THR A 24 2.02 -20.79 -14.49
N ASN A 25 0.72 -21.02 -14.28
CA ASN A 25 -0.20 -19.97 -13.83
C ASN A 25 0.21 -19.36 -12.48
N LEU A 26 0.67 -20.18 -11.53
CA LEU A 26 1.14 -19.70 -10.23
C LEU A 26 2.41 -18.86 -10.35
N ILE A 27 3.37 -19.27 -11.17
CA ILE A 27 4.58 -18.48 -11.44
C ILE A 27 4.22 -17.15 -12.08
N MET A 28 3.34 -17.16 -13.09
CA MET A 28 2.88 -15.93 -13.74
C MET A 28 2.16 -15.00 -12.76
N ALA A 29 1.32 -15.54 -11.89
CA ALA A 29 0.63 -14.78 -10.86
C ALA A 29 1.63 -14.16 -9.85
N ASP A 30 2.63 -14.90 -9.38
CA ASP A 30 3.65 -14.36 -8.47
C ASP A 30 4.47 -13.24 -9.14
N ILE A 31 4.86 -13.43 -10.41
CA ILE A 31 5.56 -12.40 -11.19
C ILE A 31 4.68 -11.16 -11.33
N ALA A 32 3.41 -11.33 -11.73
CA ALA A 32 2.47 -10.24 -11.91
C ALA A 32 2.24 -9.48 -10.59
N MET A 33 2.07 -10.19 -9.49
CA MET A 33 1.89 -9.59 -8.16
C MET A 33 3.12 -8.79 -7.73
N ARG A 34 4.33 -9.32 -7.95
CA ARG A 34 5.58 -8.59 -7.64
C ARG A 34 5.70 -7.34 -8.50
N ALA A 35 5.53 -7.46 -9.81
CA ALA A 35 5.60 -6.33 -10.74
C ALA A 35 4.55 -5.25 -10.40
N GLY A 36 3.30 -5.65 -10.20
CA GLY A 36 2.21 -4.76 -9.82
C GLY A 36 2.48 -4.06 -8.48
N SER A 37 3.05 -4.76 -7.50
CA SER A 37 3.41 -4.18 -6.21
C SER A 37 4.48 -3.09 -6.34
N TYR A 38 5.50 -3.29 -7.18
CA TYR A 38 6.53 -2.27 -7.44
C TYR A 38 5.95 -1.00 -8.07
N VAL A 39 5.04 -1.16 -9.04
CA VAL A 39 4.37 -0.04 -9.70
C VAL A 39 3.48 0.72 -8.73
N LEU A 40 2.61 0.01 -8.00
CA LEU A 40 1.68 0.61 -7.04
C LEU A 40 2.44 1.40 -5.96
N ARG A 41 3.50 0.79 -5.41
CA ARG A 41 4.35 1.45 -4.42
C ARG A 41 4.94 2.75 -4.94
N SER A 42 5.50 2.73 -6.15
CA SER A 42 6.11 3.91 -6.77
C SER A 42 5.09 5.02 -6.99
N ALA A 43 3.86 4.66 -7.40
CA ALA A 43 2.77 5.61 -7.56
C ALA A 43 2.36 6.27 -6.23
N VAL A 44 2.24 5.49 -5.15
CA VAL A 44 1.92 6.01 -3.81
C VAL A 44 3.02 6.93 -3.29
N GLU A 45 4.29 6.50 -3.37
CA GLU A 45 5.44 7.31 -2.92
C GLU A 45 5.51 8.64 -3.69
N LYS A 46 5.35 8.60 -5.02
CA LYS A 46 5.33 9.80 -5.86
C LYS A 46 4.14 10.70 -5.50
N GLY A 47 2.97 10.12 -5.24
CA GLY A 47 1.78 10.87 -4.81
C GLY A 47 2.03 11.65 -3.52
N PHE A 48 2.63 11.02 -2.50
CA PHE A 48 2.95 11.67 -1.22
C PHE A 48 3.98 12.79 -1.36
N LEU A 49 4.99 12.61 -2.22
CA LEU A 49 6.04 13.61 -2.41
C LEU A 49 5.61 14.74 -3.35
N SER A 50 4.71 14.48 -4.29
CA SER A 50 4.33 15.43 -5.35
C SER A 50 3.77 16.75 -4.82
N GLY A 51 2.99 16.72 -3.74
CA GLY A 51 2.41 17.92 -3.14
C GLY A 51 3.43 18.82 -2.43
N ARG A 52 4.58 18.28 -2.01
CA ARG A 52 5.61 19.02 -1.27
C ARG A 52 6.81 19.41 -2.12
N TYR A 53 7.17 18.58 -3.10
CA TYR A 53 8.40 18.71 -3.87
C TYR A 53 8.15 18.94 -5.37
N GLY A 54 6.90 18.91 -5.83
CA GLY A 54 6.56 18.96 -7.26
C GLY A 54 6.71 17.60 -7.94
N LYS A 55 6.01 17.43 -9.07
CA LYS A 55 5.88 16.11 -9.75
C LYS A 55 7.21 15.54 -10.24
N GLU A 56 8.09 16.39 -10.73
CA GLU A 56 9.36 16.00 -11.36
C GLU A 56 10.41 15.63 -10.31
N THR A 57 10.62 16.48 -9.32
CA THR A 57 11.50 16.19 -8.17
C THR A 57 11.02 14.97 -7.38
N ALA A 58 9.70 14.82 -7.16
CA ALA A 58 9.15 13.61 -6.55
C ALA A 58 9.45 12.35 -7.37
N SER A 59 9.38 12.43 -8.71
CA SER A 59 9.74 11.31 -9.60
C SER A 59 11.20 10.90 -9.43
N ASN A 60 12.11 11.88 -9.44
CA ASN A 60 13.55 11.64 -9.31
C ASN A 60 13.91 11.07 -7.93
N ILE A 61 13.25 11.56 -6.86
CA ILE A 61 13.45 11.04 -5.51
C ILE A 61 13.03 9.57 -5.43
N VAL A 62 11.87 9.21 -5.96
CA VAL A 62 11.39 7.82 -5.94
C VAL A 62 12.31 6.93 -6.77
N GLN A 63 12.68 7.35 -7.98
CA GLN A 63 13.53 6.56 -8.88
C GLN A 63 14.93 6.29 -8.31
N ASN A 64 15.52 7.24 -7.59
CA ASN A 64 16.86 7.09 -7.03
C ASN A 64 16.91 6.29 -5.70
N LYS A 65 15.78 6.12 -5.02
CA LYS A 65 15.69 5.51 -3.68
C LYS A 65 15.41 3.99 -3.73
N THR A 66 15.00 3.47 -4.88
CA THR A 66 14.27 2.19 -5.02
C THR A 66 15.09 0.91 -4.90
N LEU A 67 16.42 0.92 -5.07
CA LEU A 67 17.18 -0.32 -5.13
C LEU A 67 17.65 -0.86 -3.76
N GLY A 68 18.11 0.00 -2.84
CA GLY A 68 18.67 -0.45 -1.55
C GLY A 68 17.69 -0.46 -0.36
N GLN A 69 16.86 0.58 -0.21
CA GLN A 69 15.99 0.74 0.96
C GLN A 69 14.74 -0.14 0.96
N ASN A 70 14.33 -0.62 -0.22
CA ASN A 70 13.06 -1.32 -0.38
C ASN A 70 13.06 -2.73 0.22
N ILE A 71 14.23 -3.36 0.30
CA ILE A 71 14.40 -4.75 0.76
C ILE A 71 14.14 -4.86 2.26
N VAL A 72 14.65 -3.92 3.07
CA VAL A 72 14.48 -3.92 4.52
C VAL A 72 13.02 -3.69 4.92
N SER A 73 12.36 -2.70 4.31
CA SER A 73 10.95 -2.41 4.60
C SER A 73 10.02 -3.55 4.18
N PHE A 74 10.33 -4.24 3.08
CA PHE A 74 9.56 -5.38 2.62
C PHE A 74 9.68 -6.58 3.57
N ALA A 75 10.88 -6.86 4.09
CA ALA A 75 11.08 -7.92 5.06
C ALA A 75 10.29 -7.67 6.37
N LEU A 76 10.34 -6.45 6.90
CA LEU A 76 9.58 -6.06 8.09
C LEU A 76 8.06 -6.14 7.86
N ALA A 77 7.59 -5.65 6.72
CA ALA A 77 6.18 -5.75 6.36
C ALA A 77 5.74 -7.22 6.25
N LYS A 78 6.53 -8.07 5.59
CA LYS A 78 6.23 -9.50 5.42
C LYS A 78 6.19 -10.26 6.76
N VAL A 79 7.02 -9.87 7.72
CA VAL A 79 6.96 -10.41 9.08
C VAL A 79 5.67 -9.98 9.78
N ALA A 80 5.30 -8.70 9.68
CA ALA A 80 4.06 -8.18 10.28
C ALA A 80 2.78 -8.72 9.61
N THR A 81 2.85 -9.10 8.33
CA THR A 81 1.70 -9.59 7.53
C THR A 81 1.72 -11.09 7.27
N ARG A 82 2.50 -11.88 8.02
CA ARG A 82 2.58 -13.34 7.85
C ARG A 82 1.22 -14.04 8.03
N SER A 83 0.22 -13.35 8.59
CA SER A 83 -1.17 -13.80 8.69
C SER A 83 -2.16 -12.76 8.14
N LEU A 84 -3.26 -13.24 7.53
CA LEU A 84 -4.36 -12.41 7.04
C LEU A 84 -4.97 -11.51 8.15
N PRO A 85 -5.23 -12.00 9.39
CA PRO A 85 -5.70 -11.14 10.47
C PRO A 85 -4.68 -10.06 10.85
N GLY A 86 -3.39 -10.39 10.89
CA GLY A 86 -2.32 -9.43 11.21
C GLY A 86 -2.22 -8.32 10.17
N ALA A 87 -2.35 -8.67 8.89
CA ALA A 87 -2.36 -7.70 7.80
C ALA A 87 -3.55 -6.73 7.90
N ILE A 88 -4.74 -7.21 8.26
CA ILE A 88 -5.93 -6.36 8.44
C ILE A 88 -5.76 -5.42 9.62
N VAL A 89 -5.29 -5.91 10.76
CA VAL A 89 -5.13 -5.07 11.96
C VAL A 89 -4.07 -3.99 11.73
N VAL A 90 -2.90 -4.36 11.21
CA VAL A 90 -1.80 -3.41 10.97
C VAL A 90 -2.16 -2.45 9.85
N GLY A 91 -2.62 -2.97 8.71
CA GLY A 91 -3.03 -2.15 7.57
C GLY A 91 -4.18 -1.21 7.93
N GLY A 92 -5.21 -1.75 8.60
CA GLY A 92 -6.37 -1.00 9.07
C GLY A 92 -5.99 0.08 10.09
N GLY A 93 -5.13 -0.23 11.05
CA GLY A 93 -4.64 0.73 12.05
C GLY A 93 -3.89 1.91 11.44
N VAL A 94 -3.02 1.65 10.45
CA VAL A 94 -2.29 2.70 9.72
C VAL A 94 -3.24 3.60 8.93
N VAL A 95 -4.22 3.01 8.22
CA VAL A 95 -5.23 3.77 7.46
C VAL A 95 -6.09 4.61 8.41
N ALA A 96 -6.62 3.99 9.48
CA ALA A 96 -7.44 4.65 10.47
C ALA A 96 -6.72 5.84 11.12
N LYS A 97 -5.45 5.65 11.54
CA LYS A 97 -4.62 6.72 12.10
C LYS A 97 -4.42 7.86 11.10
N THR A 98 -4.15 7.55 9.84
CA THR A 98 -3.92 8.56 8.80
C THR A 98 -5.16 9.44 8.59
N LEU A 99 -6.35 8.83 8.52
CA LEU A 99 -7.62 9.55 8.41
C LEU A 99 -7.90 10.39 9.67
N PHE A 100 -7.63 9.85 10.85
CA PHE A 100 -7.78 10.56 12.12
C PHE A 100 -6.88 11.80 12.18
N ASP A 101 -5.58 11.66 11.89
CA ASP A 101 -4.62 12.76 11.93
C ASP A 101 -4.99 13.87 10.93
N ARG A 102 -5.48 13.50 9.73
CA ARG A 102 -5.98 14.47 8.75
C ARG A 102 -7.21 15.23 9.27
N SER A 103 -8.14 14.54 9.94
CA SER A 103 -9.33 15.15 10.52
C SER A 103 -8.96 16.14 11.64
N GLN A 104 -7.99 15.78 12.48
CA GLN A 104 -7.53 16.61 13.59
C GLN A 104 -6.79 17.86 13.11
N LYS A 105 -5.95 17.74 12.08
CA LYS A 105 -5.28 18.91 11.47
C LYS A 105 -6.28 19.94 10.96
N ARG A 106 -7.36 19.50 10.30
CA ARG A 106 -8.44 20.39 9.84
C ARG A 106 -9.14 21.09 10.99
N ARG A 107 -9.49 20.34 12.05
CA ARG A 107 -10.12 20.90 13.26
C ARG A 107 -9.22 21.93 13.94
N LYS A 108 -7.92 21.64 14.05
CA LYS A 108 -6.94 22.56 14.65
C LYS A 108 -6.80 23.85 13.83
N SER A 109 -6.77 23.75 12.50
CA SER A 109 -6.73 24.93 11.63
C SER A 109 -7.98 25.79 11.74
N LYS A 110 -9.18 25.19 11.79
CA LYS A 110 -10.43 25.94 12.03
C LYS A 110 -10.40 26.69 13.36
N ARG A 111 -10.07 25.99 14.45
CA ARG A 111 -9.95 26.60 15.79
C ARG A 111 -8.92 27.74 15.83
N ALA A 112 -7.82 27.62 15.09
CA ALA A 112 -6.83 28.69 15.00
C ALA A 112 -7.38 29.92 14.27
N GLY A 113 -8.15 29.72 13.19
CA GLY A 113 -8.85 30.81 12.49
C GLY A 113 -9.91 31.48 13.36
N ASP A 114 -10.74 30.68 14.05
CA ASP A 114 -11.78 31.19 14.96
C ASP A 114 -11.16 32.04 16.09
N LYS A 115 -10.03 31.58 16.65
CA LYS A 115 -9.29 32.34 17.66
C LYS A 115 -8.79 33.68 17.11
N ALA A 116 -8.23 33.69 15.90
CA ALA A 116 -7.74 34.92 15.27
C ALA A 116 -8.87 35.94 15.00
N LEU A 117 -10.05 35.47 14.59
CA LEU A 117 -11.23 36.33 14.39
C LEU A 117 -11.74 36.91 15.71
N ILE A 118 -11.76 36.10 16.79
CA ILE A 118 -12.17 36.57 18.13
C ILE A 118 -11.19 37.62 18.67
N GLU A 119 -9.88 37.44 18.47
CA GLU A 119 -8.87 38.44 18.88
C GLU A 119 -9.04 39.76 18.11
N GLN A 120 -9.21 39.71 16.78
CA GLN A 120 -9.47 40.92 15.98
C GLN A 120 -10.72 41.70 16.43
N SER A 121 -11.77 41.00 16.87
CA SER A 121 -13.01 41.64 17.35
C SER A 121 -12.89 42.33 18.71
N LYS A 122 -11.83 42.05 19.48
CA LYS A 122 -11.59 42.67 20.80
C LYS A 122 -10.68 43.89 20.74
N ASP A 123 -9.90 44.00 19.68
CA ASP A 123 -8.98 45.12 19.43
C ASP A 123 -9.60 46.23 18.56
N SER A 124 -10.88 46.08 18.16
CA SER A 124 -11.69 47.07 17.44
C SER A 124 -12.73 47.71 18.35
#